data_AF-A0A9Q6RY28-F1
#
_entry.id   AF-A0A9Q6RY28-F1
#
_cell.length_a   1.000
_cell.length_b   1.000
_cell.length_c   1.000
_cell.angle_alpha   90.00
_cell.angle_beta   90.00
_cell.angle_gamma   90.00
#
_symmetry.space_group_name_H-M   'P 1'
#
loop_
_entity.id
_entity.type
_entity.pdbx_description
1 polymer ?
#
loop_
_entity_poly.entity_id
_entity_poly.type
_entity_poly.pdbx_seq_one_letter_code
_entity_poly.pdbx_strand_id
1 'polypeptide(L)'
;MSLLDSLGSMLGGGNSPQGGGQAALIAAALEFVNNQPGGLNGLIQRFQQNGAGDIIGSWVGTGENQPIAADTLHNVLGSEAVTNMAAKVGVEPSMVTGLLSQVLPHVINAATPNGEVPADGKLDAGGVSGALGALGQLAGLLGNKNA
;
A
#
# COMPACT_ATOMS: atom_id res chain seq x y z
N MET A 1 15.83 -17.68 -17.63
CA MET A 1 15.88 -17.14 -16.25
C MET A 1 14.46 -16.86 -15.83
N SER A 2 14.02 -17.53 -14.78
CA SER A 2 12.60 -17.66 -14.46
C SER A 2 12.09 -16.35 -13.87
N LEU A 3 10.93 -15.87 -14.33
CA LEU A 3 10.23 -14.75 -13.69
C LEU A 3 9.87 -15.07 -12.22
N LEU A 4 9.80 -16.36 -11.88
CA LEU A 4 9.71 -16.85 -10.49
C LEU A 4 10.95 -16.54 -9.64
N ASP A 5 12.13 -16.47 -10.25
CA ASP A 5 13.40 -16.23 -9.55
C ASP A 5 13.60 -14.74 -9.24
N SER A 6 13.10 -13.86 -10.12
CA SER A 6 13.06 -12.40 -9.87
C SER A 6 12.02 -12.01 -8.82
N LEU A 7 10.86 -12.69 -8.77
CA LEU A 7 9.94 -12.53 -7.64
C LEU A 7 10.54 -13.15 -6.37
N GLY A 8 11.12 -14.35 -6.45
CA GLY A 8 11.79 -15.00 -5.32
C GLY A 8 12.91 -14.16 -4.70
N SER A 9 13.62 -13.37 -5.52
CA SER A 9 14.70 -12.48 -5.07
C SER A 9 14.20 -11.14 -4.51
N MET A 10 13.09 -10.60 -5.03
CA MET A 10 12.47 -9.39 -4.49
C MET A 10 11.68 -9.68 -3.20
N LEU A 11 11.19 -10.91 -3.04
CA LEU A 11 10.54 -11.41 -1.83
C LEU A 11 11.54 -12.05 -0.84
N GLY A 12 12.79 -12.28 -1.26
CA GLY A 12 13.82 -12.98 -0.49
C GLY A 12 15.08 -12.15 -0.16
N GLY A 13 15.12 -10.87 -0.53
CA GLY A 13 16.32 -10.02 -0.42
C GLY A 13 16.44 -9.15 0.84
N GLY A 14 15.74 -9.48 1.93
CA GLY A 14 15.79 -8.72 3.18
C GLY A 14 15.71 -9.66 4.38
N ASN A 15 16.79 -9.73 5.15
CA ASN A 15 17.02 -10.61 6.28
C ASN A 15 16.02 -10.37 7.45
N SER A 16 14.79 -10.87 7.35
CA SER A 16 13.78 -10.87 8.41
C SER A 16 12.77 -12.02 8.22
N PRO A 17 12.72 -13.04 9.11
CA PRO A 17 11.84 -14.21 8.96
C PRO A 17 10.32 -13.96 9.15
N GLN A 18 9.86 -12.70 9.12
CA GLN A 18 8.50 -12.34 9.54
C GLN A 18 7.77 -11.35 8.62
N GLY A 19 8.33 -11.02 7.44
CA GLY A 19 7.83 -9.93 6.57
C GLY A 19 7.40 -10.32 5.14
N GLY A 20 7.52 -11.58 4.72
CA GLY A 20 7.33 -11.99 3.32
C GLY A 20 5.91 -11.78 2.77
N GLY A 21 4.88 -12.12 3.56
CA GLY A 21 3.48 -11.97 3.13
C GLY A 21 3.04 -10.51 3.01
N GLN A 22 3.53 -9.65 3.90
CA GLN A 22 3.13 -8.24 3.94
C GLN A 22 3.81 -7.43 2.84
N ALA A 23 5.08 -7.72 2.53
CA ALA A 23 5.76 -7.15 1.36
C ALA A 23 5.10 -7.60 0.04
N ALA A 24 4.74 -8.89 -0.07
CA ALA A 24 4.02 -9.41 -1.24
C ALA A 24 2.63 -8.78 -1.41
N LEU A 25 1.91 -8.57 -0.30
CA LEU A 25 0.62 -7.89 -0.27
C LEU A 25 0.74 -6.43 -0.72
N ILE A 26 1.74 -5.69 -0.22
CA ILE A 26 2.02 -4.32 -0.63
C ILE A 26 2.35 -4.28 -2.12
N ALA A 27 3.20 -5.19 -2.60
CA ALA A 27 3.52 -5.28 -4.03
C ALA A 27 2.27 -5.56 -4.89
N ALA A 28 1.41 -6.49 -4.48
CA ALA A 28 0.17 -6.80 -5.17
C ALA A 28 -0.81 -5.61 -5.17
N ALA A 29 -0.91 -4.87 -4.06
CA ALA A 29 -1.73 -3.68 -3.95
C ALA A 29 -1.20 -2.55 -4.85
N LEU A 30 0.11 -2.30 -4.86
CA LEU A 30 0.74 -1.32 -5.74
C LEU A 30 0.51 -1.67 -7.21
N GLU A 31 0.66 -2.93 -7.59
CA GLU A 31 0.35 -3.42 -8.95
C GLU A 31 -1.12 -3.19 -9.29
N PHE A 32 -2.04 -3.50 -8.37
CA PHE A 32 -3.47 -3.28 -8.56
C PHE A 32 -3.81 -1.80 -8.79
N VAL A 33 -3.26 -0.90 -7.99
CA VAL A 33 -3.45 0.55 -8.14
C VAL A 33 -2.86 1.02 -9.46
N ASN A 34 -1.63 0.62 -9.79
CA ASN A 34 -0.97 1.02 -11.02
C ASN A 34 -1.63 0.47 -12.29
N ASN A 35 -2.34 -0.66 -12.18
CA ASN A 35 -3.17 -1.22 -13.24
C ASN A 35 -4.54 -0.52 -13.39
N GLN A 36 -4.95 0.35 -12.45
CA GLN A 36 -6.16 1.14 -12.64
C GLN A 36 -5.95 2.23 -13.70
N PRO A 37 -6.99 2.55 -14.50
CA PRO A 37 -6.97 3.72 -15.36
C PRO A 37 -6.72 4.99 -14.54
N GLY A 38 -5.59 5.67 -14.77
CA GLY A 38 -5.20 6.86 -13.99
C GLY A 38 -4.58 6.55 -12.61
N GLY A 39 -4.23 5.29 -12.34
CA GLY A 39 -3.53 4.88 -11.12
C GLY A 39 -4.32 5.18 -9.84
N LEU A 40 -3.67 5.86 -8.90
CA LEU A 40 -4.24 6.35 -7.65
C LEU A 40 -5.45 7.29 -7.89
N ASN A 41 -5.47 8.09 -8.97
CA ASN A 41 -6.66 8.90 -9.28
C ASN A 41 -7.88 8.03 -9.60
N GLY A 42 -7.68 6.93 -10.34
CA GLY A 42 -8.74 5.95 -10.61
C GLY A 42 -9.21 5.24 -9.33
N LEU A 43 -8.28 4.94 -8.43
CA LEU A 43 -8.62 4.40 -7.11
C LEU A 43 -9.45 5.40 -6.29
N ILE A 44 -9.04 6.67 -6.24
CA ILE A 44 -9.76 7.74 -5.55
C ILE A 44 -11.19 7.85 -6.07
N GLN A 45 -11.37 7.86 -7.39
CA GLN A 45 -12.71 7.86 -7.99
C GLN A 45 -13.53 6.65 -7.55
N ARG A 46 -12.92 5.47 -7.47
CA ARG A 46 -13.61 4.25 -7.01
C ARG A 46 -14.02 4.34 -5.53
N PHE A 47 -13.16 4.87 -4.67
CA PHE A 47 -13.49 5.15 -3.27
C PHE A 47 -14.65 6.15 -3.15
N GLN A 48 -14.62 7.24 -3.93
CA GLN A 48 -15.70 8.23 -3.97
C GLN A 48 -17.03 7.61 -4.42
N GLN A 49 -17.03 6.77 -5.46
CA GLN A 49 -18.23 6.08 -5.97
C GLN A 49 -18.85 5.13 -4.93
N ASN A 50 -18.04 4.60 -4.01
CA ASN A 50 -18.48 3.70 -2.94
C ASN A 50 -18.79 4.43 -1.62
N GLY A 51 -18.81 5.77 -1.61
CA GLY A 51 -19.09 6.56 -0.41
C GLY A 51 -17.93 6.64 0.59
N ALA A 52 -16.73 6.22 0.19
CA ALA A 52 -15.49 6.28 1.00
C ALA A 52 -14.55 7.41 0.53
N GLY A 53 -15.11 8.47 -0.08
CA GLY A 53 -14.36 9.61 -0.61
C GLY A 53 -13.59 10.40 0.44
N ASP A 54 -14.20 10.64 1.60
CA ASP A 54 -13.57 11.38 2.70
C ASP A 54 -12.39 10.60 3.31
N ILE A 55 -12.52 9.28 3.36
CA ILE A 55 -11.48 8.37 3.86
C ILE A 55 -10.26 8.44 2.95
N ILE A 56 -10.42 8.20 1.65
CA ILE A 56 -9.29 8.25 0.70
C ILE A 56 -8.68 9.65 0.61
N GLY A 57 -9.51 10.69 0.73
CA GLY A 57 -9.05 12.08 0.77
C GLY A 57 -8.17 12.38 1.98
N SER A 58 -8.49 11.80 3.15
CA SER A 58 -7.66 11.93 4.36
C SER A 58 -6.28 11.30 4.17
N TRP A 59 -6.19 10.20 3.41
CA TRP A 59 -4.92 9.52 3.16
C TRP A 59 -4.04 10.28 2.17
N VAL A 60 -4.66 10.89 1.15
CA VAL A 60 -3.95 11.73 0.19
C VAL A 60 -3.44 13.00 0.85
N GLY A 61 -4.21 13.58 1.78
CA GLY A 61 -3.86 14.79 2.52
C GLY A 61 -2.70 14.60 3.50
N THR A 62 -2.32 15.70 4.15
CA THR A 62 -1.26 15.75 5.17
C THR A 62 -1.80 15.61 6.61
N GLY A 63 -3.11 15.38 6.75
CA GLY A 63 -3.79 15.23 8.03
C GLY A 63 -3.69 13.82 8.60
N GLU A 64 -4.50 13.55 9.62
CA GLU A 64 -4.61 12.20 10.19
C GLU A 64 -5.34 11.27 9.21
N ASN A 65 -4.74 10.11 8.95
CA ASN A 65 -5.33 9.09 8.10
C ASN A 65 -6.55 8.47 8.79
N GLN A 66 -7.73 8.57 8.16
CA GLN A 66 -8.92 7.93 8.72
C GLN A 66 -8.82 6.40 8.62
N PRO A 67 -9.24 5.65 9.66
CA PRO A 67 -9.32 4.21 9.58
C PRO A 67 -10.43 3.79 8.61
N ILE A 68 -10.24 2.65 7.95
CA ILE A 68 -11.25 2.03 7.09
C ILE A 68 -11.58 0.62 7.60
N ALA A 69 -12.85 0.25 7.56
CA ALA A 69 -13.26 -1.12 7.86
C ALA A 69 -12.86 -2.06 6.71
N ALA A 70 -12.47 -3.29 7.04
CA ALA A 70 -12.12 -4.32 6.05
C ALA A 70 -13.26 -4.57 5.05
N ASP A 71 -14.52 -4.55 5.51
CA ASP A 71 -15.70 -4.72 4.67
C ASP A 71 -15.89 -3.55 3.68
N THR A 72 -15.71 -2.31 4.15
CA THR A 72 -15.75 -1.12 3.29
C THR A 72 -14.66 -1.20 2.23
N LEU A 73 -13.44 -1.59 2.62
CA LEU A 73 -12.34 -1.76 1.70
C LEU A 73 -12.62 -2.88 0.68
N HIS A 74 -13.19 -3.99 1.13
CA HIS A 74 -13.62 -5.09 0.23
C HIS A 74 -14.61 -4.60 -0.82
N ASN A 75 -15.61 -3.81 -0.42
CA ASN A 75 -16.61 -3.26 -1.32
C ASN A 75 -15.98 -2.31 -2.36
N VAL A 76 -15.04 -1.47 -1.93
CA VAL A 76 -14.35 -0.52 -2.81
C VAL A 76 -13.43 -1.24 -3.79
N LEU A 77 -12.62 -2.19 -3.32
CA LEU A 77 -11.67 -2.92 -4.17
C LEU A 77 -12.39 -3.93 -5.09
N GLY A 78 -13.50 -4.48 -4.61
CA GLY A 78 -14.28 -5.53 -5.27
C GLY A 78 -13.74 -6.93 -4.98
N SER A 79 -14.66 -7.90 -4.88
CA SER A 79 -14.34 -9.30 -4.54
C SER A 79 -13.31 -9.93 -5.47
N GLU A 80 -13.32 -9.58 -6.76
CA GLU A 80 -12.37 -10.12 -7.74
C GLU A 80 -10.94 -9.66 -7.45
N ALA A 81 -10.73 -8.37 -7.19
CA ALA A 81 -9.41 -7.81 -6.88
C ALA A 81 -8.86 -8.43 -5.59
N VAL A 82 -9.69 -8.50 -4.55
CA VAL A 82 -9.32 -9.10 -3.27
C VAL A 82 -8.96 -10.57 -3.44
N THR A 83 -9.77 -11.34 -4.18
CA THR A 83 -9.53 -12.77 -4.42
C THR A 83 -8.24 -12.99 -5.22
N ASN A 84 -7.99 -12.17 -6.23
CA ASN A 84 -6.76 -12.25 -7.02
C ASN A 84 -5.51 -11.94 -6.16
N MET A 85 -5.57 -10.93 -5.30
CA MET A 85 -4.48 -10.63 -4.37
C MET A 85 -4.28 -11.76 -3.34
N ALA A 86 -5.37 -12.28 -2.80
CA ALA A 86 -5.38 -13.39 -1.85
C ALA A 86 -4.74 -14.65 -2.47
N ALA A 87 -5.11 -14.98 -3.71
CA ALA A 87 -4.54 -16.10 -4.46
C ALA A 87 -3.04 -15.92 -4.75
N LYS A 88 -2.60 -14.69 -5.06
CA LYS A 88 -1.17 -14.38 -5.28
C LYS A 88 -0.34 -14.54 -4.00
N VAL A 89 -0.88 -14.16 -2.85
CA VAL A 89 -0.18 -14.19 -1.57
C VAL A 89 -0.36 -15.54 -0.86
N GLY A 90 -1.35 -16.35 -1.25
CA GLY A 90 -1.64 -17.66 -0.66
C GLY A 90 -2.38 -17.55 0.68
N VAL A 91 -3.22 -16.54 0.85
CA VAL A 91 -3.99 -16.26 2.09
C VAL A 91 -5.49 -16.13 1.80
N GLU A 92 -6.30 -16.07 2.85
CA GLU A 92 -7.73 -15.83 2.73
C GLU A 92 -8.06 -14.38 2.32
N PRO A 93 -9.09 -14.14 1.46
CA PRO A 93 -9.52 -12.80 1.05
C PRO A 93 -9.82 -11.84 2.21
N SER A 94 -10.44 -12.33 3.29
CA SER A 94 -10.74 -11.55 4.49
C SER A 94 -9.49 -11.08 5.24
N MET A 95 -8.41 -11.87 5.19
CA MET A 95 -7.12 -11.50 5.77
C MET A 95 -6.43 -10.40 4.95
N VAL A 96 -6.56 -10.46 3.62
CA VAL A 96 -6.05 -9.42 2.70
C VAL A 96 -6.66 -8.07 3.02
N THR A 97 -8.00 -7.97 3.09
CA THR A 97 -8.66 -6.69 3.35
C THR A 97 -8.41 -6.18 4.77
N GLY A 98 -8.32 -7.09 5.74
CA GLY A 98 -7.89 -6.75 7.11
C GLY A 98 -6.50 -6.11 7.15
N LEU A 99 -5.51 -6.72 6.49
CA LEU A 99 -4.15 -6.17 6.45
C LEU A 99 -4.08 -4.87 5.63
N LEU A 100 -4.72 -4.84 4.46
CA LEU A 100 -4.75 -3.64 3.61
C LEU A 100 -5.43 -2.47 4.29
N SER A 101 -6.45 -2.69 5.12
CA SER A 101 -7.12 -1.61 5.88
C SER A 101 -6.18 -0.86 6.81
N GLN A 102 -5.14 -1.54 7.31
CA GLN A 102 -4.13 -0.96 8.19
C GLN A 102 -2.97 -0.36 7.39
N VAL A 103 -2.61 -0.96 6.25
CA VAL A 103 -1.40 -0.60 5.50
C VAL A 103 -1.66 0.45 4.41
N LEU A 104 -2.75 0.34 3.65
CA LEU A 104 -3.07 1.25 2.54
C LEU A 104 -3.10 2.73 2.93
N PRO A 105 -3.68 3.14 4.08
CA PRO A 105 -3.70 4.55 4.48
C PRO A 105 -2.29 5.14 4.54
N HIS A 106 -1.34 4.40 5.14
CA HIS A 106 0.05 4.82 5.26
C HIS A 106 0.80 4.79 3.92
N VAL A 107 0.54 3.79 3.07
CA VAL A 107 1.18 3.70 1.75
C VAL A 107 0.77 4.89 0.88
N ILE A 108 -0.51 5.24 0.86
CA ILE A 108 -1.02 6.37 0.07
C ILE A 108 -0.47 7.67 0.61
N ASN A 109 -0.55 7.90 1.93
CA ASN A 109 0.01 9.09 2.56
C ASN A 109 1.51 9.26 2.33
N ALA A 110 2.28 8.16 2.39
CA ALA A 110 3.71 8.17 2.08
C ALA A 110 4.00 8.47 0.60
N ALA A 111 3.10 8.10 -0.31
CA ALA A 111 3.20 8.39 -1.73
C ALA A 111 2.70 9.80 -2.11
N THR A 112 1.93 10.46 -1.24
CA THR A 112 1.36 11.80 -1.43
C THR A 112 1.88 12.79 -0.36
N PRO A 113 3.21 12.96 -0.20
CA PRO A 113 3.77 13.77 0.89
C PRO A 113 3.35 15.24 0.86
N ASN A 114 2.97 15.75 -0.32
CA ASN A 114 2.53 17.14 -0.50
C ASN A 114 1.01 17.33 -0.36
N GLY A 115 0.26 16.27 -0.02
CA GLY A 115 -1.20 16.33 -0.07
C GLY A 115 -1.77 16.14 -1.48
N GLU A 116 -0.93 15.75 -2.44
CA GLU A 116 -1.26 15.71 -3.86
C GLU A 116 -0.93 14.34 -4.45
N VAL A 117 -1.80 13.89 -5.35
CA VAL A 117 -1.59 12.66 -6.13
C VAL A 117 -0.48 12.88 -7.14
N PRO A 118 0.46 11.94 -7.33
CA PRO A 118 1.49 12.05 -8.36
C PRO A 118 0.87 12.33 -9.74
N ALA A 119 1.55 13.12 -10.58
CA ALA A 119 1.04 13.52 -11.89
C ALA A 119 0.71 12.31 -12.79
N ASP A 120 1.51 11.24 -12.71
CA ASP A 120 1.28 9.99 -13.43
C ASP A 120 0.28 9.06 -12.74
N GLY A 121 -0.19 9.43 -11.54
CA GLY A 121 -1.08 8.63 -10.69
C GLY A 121 -0.45 7.32 -10.19
N LYS A 122 0.79 7.02 -10.56
CA LYS A 122 1.43 5.75 -10.22
C LYS A 122 2.04 5.81 -8.82
N LEU A 123 1.87 4.72 -8.09
CA LEU A 123 2.54 4.48 -6.83
C LEU A 123 3.85 3.75 -7.13
N ASP A 124 4.97 4.45 -6.94
CA ASP A 124 6.29 3.86 -7.08
C ASP A 124 6.69 3.18 -5.78
N ALA A 125 7.02 1.88 -5.85
CA ALA A 125 7.55 1.14 -4.71
C ALA A 125 8.81 1.81 -4.13
N GLY A 126 9.61 2.46 -4.98
CA GLY A 126 10.78 3.25 -4.56
C GLY A 126 10.42 4.53 -3.79
N GLY A 127 9.32 5.19 -4.15
CA GLY A 127 8.82 6.38 -3.44
C GLY A 127 8.33 6.02 -2.04
N VAL A 128 7.52 4.96 -1.94
CA VAL A 128 7.01 4.45 -0.64
C VAL A 128 8.16 3.91 0.22
N SER A 129 9.09 3.15 -0.36
CA SER A 129 10.25 2.63 0.37
C SER A 129 11.21 3.74 0.79
N GLY A 130 11.37 4.78 -0.04
CA GLY A 130 12.15 5.97 0.28
C GLY A 130 11.54 6.76 1.43
N ALA A 131 10.22 6.94 1.44
CA ALA A 131 9.50 7.58 2.54
C ALA A 131 9.61 6.78 3.84
N LEU A 132 9.40 5.46 3.81
CA LEU A 132 9.59 4.58 4.97
C LEU A 132 11.05 4.57 5.45
N GLY A 133 12.00 4.54 4.52
CA GLY A 133 13.43 4.60 4.81
C GLY A 133 13.84 5.92 5.44
N ALA A 134 13.30 7.04 4.97
CA ALA A 134 13.52 8.36 5.54
C ALA A 134 12.94 8.47 6.96
N LEU A 135 11.74 7.93 7.20
CA LEU A 135 11.16 7.84 8.54
C LEU A 135 12.01 6.96 9.48
N GLY A 136 12.52 5.84 8.99
CA GLY A 136 13.43 4.97 9.75
C GLY A 136 14.76 5.66 10.09
N GLN A 137 15.31 6.44 9.17
CA GLN A 137 16.52 7.24 9.39
C GLN A 137 16.28 8.38 10.40
N LEU A 138 15.13 9.06 10.32
CA LEU A 138 14.73 10.09 11.29
C LEU A 138 14.53 9.49 12.69
N ALA A 139 13.90 8.33 12.79
CA ALA A 139 13.78 7.59 14.04
C ALA A 139 15.14 7.16 14.60
N GLY A 140 16.06 6.72 13.74
CA GLY A 140 17.45 6.40 14.12
C GLY A 140 18.23 7.63 14.59
N LEU A 141 18.01 8.80 13.97
CA LEU A 141 18.65 10.05 14.39
C LEU A 141 18.14 10.57 15.74
N LEU A 142 16.88 10.31 16.08
CA LEU A 142 16.34 10.58 17.43
C LEU A 142 16.82 9.56 18.47
N GLY A 143 17.14 8.33 18.05
CA GLY A 143 17.68 7.28 18.93
C GLY A 143 19.18 7.39 19.22
N ASN A 144 19.94 8.17 18.44
CA ASN A 144 21.41 8.22 18.52
C ASN A 144 21.99 9.46 19.25
N LYS A 145 21.37 9.89 20.35
CA LYS A 145 21.96 10.84 21.30
C LYS A 145 22.04 10.18 22.66
N ASN A 146 23.08 9.38 22.88
CA ASN A 146 23.70 9.06 24.18
C ASN A 146 24.95 8.21 23.93
N ALA A 147 26.02 8.86 23.46
CA ALA A 147 27.41 8.44 23.66
C ALA A 147 28.27 9.71 23.67
#